data_AF-A0A847A7B9-F1
#
_entry.id   AF-A0A847A7B9-F1
#
_cell.length_a   1.000
_cell.length_b   1.000
_cell.length_c   1.000
_cell.angle_alpha   90.00
_cell.angle_beta   90.00
_cell.angle_gamma   90.00
#
_symmetry.space_group_name_H-M   'P 1'
#
loop_
_entity.id
_entity.type
_entity.pdbx_description
1 polymer ?
#
loop_
_entity_poly.entity_id
_entity_poly.type
_entity_poly.pdbx_seq_one_letter_code
_entity_poly.pdbx_strand_id
1 'polypeptide(L)'
;MENEKLSLEYREDGVYITASDGADYSMSSVVGYLKTQGVENYDGDSVTAFVSQKDGAPAKIAERDPEQEKDADLEAKISSDGMKAELWIDPPFAGKPWPDLEQILNFLASQGIVEGINKDAIAGILAEKKGREWNLIASGTPAADGKDADIDYKVQFGSSRPMEEDESGRVDLKSLSSITIVIKNQLLAEKIPLTEGVDGITVKGAVIKAKKGRDAHLPTGAGTEASEDGLRLHSIIDGNLVLKGGKLHVVPVFEVDGDVD
;
A
#
# COMPACT_ATOMS: atom_id res chain seq x y z
N MET A 1 -24.86 -20.45 7.22
CA MET A 1 -25.43 -21.23 6.11
C MET A 1 -26.92 -21.02 6.18
N GLU A 2 -27.44 -19.98 5.54
CA GLU A 2 -28.88 -19.72 5.47
C GLU A 2 -29.50 -20.71 4.48
N ASN A 3 -30.59 -21.35 4.89
CA ASN A 3 -31.36 -22.28 4.07
C ASN A 3 -31.79 -21.62 2.75
N GLU A 4 -31.21 -22.03 1.63
CA GLU A 4 -31.76 -21.74 0.30
C GLU A 4 -33.10 -22.48 0.15
N LYS A 5 -34.19 -21.79 0.50
CA LYS A 5 -35.57 -22.31 0.43
C LYS A 5 -36.07 -22.50 -1.01
N LEU A 6 -35.42 -21.85 -1.97
CA LEU A 6 -35.80 -21.77 -3.38
C LEU A 6 -34.56 -22.04 -4.25
N SER A 7 -34.75 -22.76 -5.35
CA SER A 7 -33.71 -23.04 -6.34
C SER A 7 -34.27 -22.96 -7.76
N LEU A 8 -33.42 -22.57 -8.71
CA LEU A 8 -33.73 -22.56 -10.13
C LEU A 8 -33.03 -23.70 -10.86
N GLU A 9 -33.76 -24.33 -11.77
CA GLU A 9 -33.25 -25.36 -12.67
C GLU A 9 -33.51 -24.93 -14.12
N TYR A 10 -32.45 -24.90 -14.92
CA TYR A 10 -32.53 -24.54 -16.34
C TYR A 10 -32.58 -25.83 -17.17
N ARG A 11 -33.74 -26.12 -17.75
CA ARG A 11 -33.99 -27.30 -18.59
C ARG A 11 -34.00 -26.92 -20.07
N GLU A 12 -34.04 -27.89 -20.98
CA GLU A 12 -34.10 -27.62 -22.44
C GLU A 12 -35.34 -26.84 -22.85
N ASP A 13 -36.46 -27.07 -22.15
CA ASP A 13 -37.76 -26.49 -22.45
C ASP A 13 -38.09 -25.23 -21.64
N GLY A 14 -37.31 -24.88 -20.61
CA GLY A 14 -37.55 -23.66 -19.84
C GLY A 14 -36.82 -23.56 -18.51
N VAL A 15 -37.14 -22.49 -17.78
CA VAL A 15 -36.66 -22.23 -16.43
C VAL A 15 -37.69 -22.75 -15.43
N TYR A 16 -37.27 -23.60 -14.52
CA TYR A 16 -38.08 -24.18 -13.48
C TYR A 16 -37.68 -23.62 -12.12
N ILE A 17 -38.66 -23.33 -11.27
CA ILE A 17 -38.44 -23.02 -9.86
C ILE A 17 -38.87 -24.19 -9.00
N THR A 18 -38.09 -24.49 -7.97
CA THR A 18 -38.37 -25.52 -6.96
C THR A 18 -38.20 -24.93 -5.57
N ALA A 19 -38.93 -25.47 -4.60
CA ALA A 19 -38.78 -25.11 -3.19
C ALA A 19 -38.45 -26.34 -2.35
N SER A 20 -37.69 -26.14 -1.27
CA SER A 20 -37.41 -27.21 -0.31
C SER A 20 -38.68 -27.64 0.41
N ASP A 21 -38.74 -28.90 0.83
CA ASP A 21 -39.89 -29.41 1.59
C ASP A 21 -40.10 -28.62 2.89
N GLY A 22 -41.33 -28.19 3.14
CA GLY A 22 -41.68 -27.30 4.26
C GLY A 22 -41.18 -25.85 4.17
N ALA A 23 -40.66 -25.41 3.02
CA ALA A 23 -40.27 -24.01 2.82
C ALA A 23 -41.51 -23.10 2.81
N ASP A 24 -41.51 -22.07 3.66
CA ASP A 24 -42.48 -20.98 3.55
C ASP A 24 -41.92 -19.87 2.65
N TYR A 25 -42.63 -19.61 1.55
CA TYR A 25 -42.34 -18.59 0.55
C TYR A 25 -43.61 -17.84 0.16
N SER A 26 -43.45 -16.57 -0.15
CA SER A 26 -44.50 -15.66 -0.64
C SER A 26 -44.17 -15.20 -2.05
N MET A 27 -45.16 -14.61 -2.72
CA MET A 27 -44.97 -13.99 -4.04
C MET A 27 -43.81 -12.97 -4.03
N SER A 28 -43.71 -12.14 -2.99
CA SER A 28 -42.63 -11.17 -2.85
C SER A 28 -41.25 -11.81 -2.73
N SER A 29 -41.12 -12.88 -1.95
CA SER A 29 -39.86 -13.61 -1.79
C SER A 29 -39.44 -14.31 -3.09
N VAL A 30 -40.39 -14.93 -3.80
CA VAL A 30 -40.12 -15.59 -5.09
C VAL A 30 -39.70 -14.56 -6.13
N VAL A 31 -40.44 -13.47 -6.29
CA VAL A 31 -40.09 -12.40 -7.24
C VAL A 31 -38.74 -11.76 -6.90
N GLY A 32 -38.44 -11.54 -5.62
CA GLY A 32 -37.14 -11.04 -5.17
C GLY A 32 -35.99 -12.00 -5.48
N TYR A 33 -36.23 -13.30 -5.33
CA TYR A 33 -35.27 -14.34 -5.68
C TYR A 33 -35.03 -14.41 -7.20
N LEU A 34 -36.09 -14.40 -8.01
CA LEU A 34 -35.99 -14.38 -9.48
C LEU A 34 -35.18 -13.18 -9.98
N LYS A 35 -35.44 -11.99 -9.45
CA LYS A 35 -34.66 -10.79 -9.76
C LYS A 35 -33.19 -10.90 -9.36
N THR A 36 -32.91 -11.44 -8.17
CA THR A 36 -31.54 -11.67 -7.71
C THR A 36 -30.78 -12.65 -8.62
N GLN A 37 -31.48 -13.66 -9.12
CA GLN A 37 -30.93 -14.63 -10.07
C GLN A 37 -30.85 -14.08 -11.51
N GLY A 38 -31.46 -12.92 -11.80
CA GLY A 38 -31.45 -12.28 -13.14
C GLY A 38 -32.61 -12.67 -14.06
N VAL A 39 -33.60 -13.43 -13.57
CA VAL A 39 -34.77 -13.83 -14.35
C VAL A 39 -35.79 -12.70 -14.37
N GLU A 40 -35.79 -11.91 -15.44
CA GLU A 40 -36.71 -10.75 -15.59
C GLU A 40 -37.99 -11.08 -16.37
N ASN A 41 -37.92 -12.02 -17.31
CA ASN A 41 -39.03 -12.36 -18.21
C ASN A 41 -39.66 -13.71 -17.84
N TYR A 42 -40.48 -13.73 -16.79
CA TYR A 42 -41.19 -14.92 -16.31
C TYR A 42 -42.71 -14.80 -16.47
N ASP A 43 -43.38 -15.95 -16.58
CA ASP A 43 -44.83 -16.09 -16.57
C ASP A 43 -45.37 -15.90 -15.15
N GLY A 44 -46.05 -14.77 -14.95
CA GLY A 44 -46.68 -14.40 -13.67
C GLY A 44 -47.77 -15.37 -13.21
N ASP A 45 -48.48 -16.01 -14.14
CA ASP A 45 -49.53 -16.99 -13.79
C ASP A 45 -48.89 -18.28 -13.25
N SER A 46 -47.81 -18.72 -13.89
CA SER A 46 -47.04 -19.89 -13.44
C SER A 46 -46.37 -19.66 -12.08
N VAL A 47 -45.82 -18.47 -11.82
CA VAL A 47 -45.28 -18.11 -10.49
C VAL A 47 -46.40 -18.07 -9.44
N THR A 48 -47.56 -17.52 -9.78
CA THR A 48 -48.72 -17.47 -8.87
C THR A 48 -49.23 -18.87 -8.54
N ALA A 49 -49.28 -19.76 -9.54
CA ALA A 49 -49.64 -21.16 -9.35
C ALA A 49 -48.67 -21.86 -8.38
N PHE A 50 -47.36 -21.71 -8.59
CA PHE A 50 -46.32 -22.27 -7.71
C PHE A 50 -46.47 -21.79 -6.25
N VAL A 51 -46.66 -20.49 -6.03
CA VAL A 51 -46.85 -19.91 -4.68
C VAL A 51 -48.16 -20.39 -4.03
N SER A 52 -49.19 -20.68 -4.82
CA SER A 52 -50.50 -21.13 -4.33
C SER A 52 -50.53 -22.62 -4.01
N GLN A 53 -49.81 -23.44 -4.78
CA GLN A 53 -49.75 -24.89 -4.62
C GLN A 53 -48.98 -25.29 -3.35
N LYS A 54 -47.91 -24.56 -3.04
CA LYS A 54 -47.03 -24.80 -1.89
C LYS A 54 -46.55 -26.27 -1.75
N ASP A 55 -46.49 -27.02 -2.85
CA ASP A 55 -46.07 -28.42 -2.88
C ASP A 55 -44.56 -28.57 -3.10
N GLY A 56 -43.87 -27.49 -3.46
CA GLY A 56 -42.43 -27.46 -3.74
C GLY A 56 -42.02 -28.15 -5.03
N ALA A 57 -42.99 -28.61 -5.84
CA ALA A 57 -42.73 -29.29 -7.09
C ALA A 57 -42.13 -28.33 -8.14
N PRO A 58 -41.31 -28.83 -9.08
CA PRO A 58 -40.77 -28.01 -10.15
C PRO A 58 -41.89 -27.41 -11.01
N ALA A 59 -42.00 -26.08 -11.03
CA ALA A 59 -42.92 -25.35 -11.88
C ALA A 59 -42.16 -24.59 -12.97
N LYS A 60 -42.56 -24.77 -14.22
CA LYS A 60 -42.02 -23.99 -15.35
C LYS A 60 -42.50 -22.55 -15.21
N ILE A 61 -41.59 -21.60 -15.09
CA ILE A 61 -41.92 -20.18 -14.89
C ILE A 61 -41.43 -19.28 -16.02
N ALA A 62 -40.56 -19.76 -16.90
CA ALA A 62 -40.16 -19.02 -18.09
C ALA A 62 -39.79 -19.99 -19.22
N GLU A 63 -39.95 -19.54 -20.46
CA GLU A 63 -39.33 -20.21 -21.61
C GLU A 63 -37.83 -20.01 -21.58
N ARG A 64 -37.08 -20.96 -22.15
CA ARG A 64 -35.64 -20.81 -22.29
C ARG A 64 -35.37 -19.82 -23.41
N ASP A 65 -34.67 -18.74 -23.08
CA ASP A 65 -34.27 -17.72 -24.03
C ASP A 65 -32.75 -17.77 -24.23
N PRO A 66 -32.26 -18.31 -25.37
CA PRO A 66 -30.83 -18.36 -25.68
C PRO A 66 -30.18 -16.98 -25.72
N GLU A 67 -30.92 -15.90 -25.98
CA GLU A 67 -30.38 -14.54 -25.99
C GLU A 67 -30.08 -14.03 -24.57
N GLN A 68 -30.67 -14.65 -23.55
CA GLN A 68 -30.41 -14.32 -22.15
C GLN A 68 -29.26 -15.11 -21.56
N GLU A 69 -28.83 -16.23 -22.17
CA GLU A 69 -27.67 -16.99 -21.70
C GLU A 69 -26.38 -16.19 -21.86
N LYS A 70 -25.75 -15.85 -20.74
CA LYS A 70 -24.54 -15.02 -20.72
C LYS A 70 -23.48 -15.69 -19.85
N ASP A 71 -22.28 -15.79 -20.41
CA ASP A 71 -21.09 -16.13 -19.64
C ASP A 71 -20.77 -14.99 -18.67
N ALA A 72 -19.96 -15.28 -17.65
CA ALA A 72 -19.52 -14.25 -16.72
C ALA A 72 -18.68 -13.19 -17.45
N ASP A 73 -18.95 -11.92 -17.16
CA ASP A 73 -18.13 -10.83 -17.67
C ASP A 73 -17.13 -10.38 -16.60
N LEU A 74 -15.89 -10.12 -17.01
CA LEU A 74 -14.80 -9.75 -16.12
C LEU A 74 -14.33 -8.35 -16.48
N GLU A 75 -14.33 -7.48 -15.48
CA GLU A 75 -13.76 -6.13 -15.61
C GLU A 75 -12.67 -5.94 -14.56
N ALA A 76 -11.52 -5.43 -14.98
CA ALA A 76 -10.44 -5.08 -14.08
C ALA A 76 -10.16 -3.58 -14.19
N LYS A 77 -10.00 -2.93 -13.04
CA LYS A 77 -9.52 -1.54 -12.98
C LYS A 77 -8.24 -1.48 -12.18
N ILE A 78 -7.34 -0.62 -12.63
CA ILE A 78 -6.06 -0.36 -12.00
C ILE A 78 -6.08 1.08 -11.51
N SER A 79 -5.64 1.32 -10.29
CA SER A 79 -5.54 2.67 -9.74
C SER A 79 -4.59 3.53 -10.58
N SER A 80 -4.78 4.85 -10.56
CA SER A 80 -3.97 5.79 -11.37
C SER A 80 -2.47 5.74 -11.03
N ASP A 81 -2.13 5.37 -9.80
CA ASP A 81 -0.75 5.15 -9.34
C ASP A 81 -0.19 3.77 -9.70
N GLY A 82 -0.99 2.86 -10.28
CA GLY A 82 -0.59 1.50 -10.60
C GLY A 82 -0.39 0.59 -9.39
N MET A 83 -0.78 1.00 -8.19
CA MET A 83 -0.50 0.27 -6.95
C MET A 83 -1.58 -0.75 -6.56
N LYS A 84 -2.79 -0.65 -7.12
CA LYS A 84 -3.89 -1.55 -6.79
C LYS A 84 -4.59 -2.00 -8.06
N ALA A 85 -5.03 -3.26 -8.07
CA ALA A 85 -5.97 -3.75 -9.05
C ALA A 85 -7.22 -4.30 -8.35
N GLU A 86 -8.37 -3.96 -8.89
CA GLU A 86 -9.66 -4.45 -8.44
C GLU A 86 -10.35 -5.22 -9.58
N LEU A 87 -11.02 -6.32 -9.22
CA LEU A 87 -11.77 -7.18 -10.11
C LEU A 87 -13.27 -7.00 -9.84
N TRP A 88 -14.02 -6.87 -10.91
CA TRP A 88 -15.47 -6.95 -10.95
C TRP A 88 -15.86 -8.15 -11.80
N ILE A 89 -16.83 -8.92 -11.31
CA ILE A 89 -17.40 -10.07 -12.01
C ILE A 89 -18.90 -9.83 -12.13
N ASP A 90 -19.42 -9.74 -13.35
CA ASP A 90 -20.86 -9.90 -13.57
C ASP A 90 -21.17 -11.40 -13.64
N PRO A 91 -21.98 -11.95 -12.71
CA PRO A 91 -22.22 -13.38 -12.65
C PRO A 91 -22.77 -13.97 -13.96
N PRO A 92 -22.42 -15.22 -14.27
CA PRO A 92 -23.01 -15.94 -15.39
C PRO A 92 -24.52 -16.12 -15.17
N PHE A 93 -25.28 -16.19 -16.27
CA PHE A 93 -26.72 -16.41 -16.23
C PHE A 93 -27.10 -17.76 -16.86
N ALA A 94 -28.32 -18.23 -16.56
CA ALA A 94 -28.90 -19.44 -17.14
C ALA A 94 -28.10 -20.75 -16.91
N GLY A 95 -27.47 -20.88 -15.74
CA GLY A 95 -26.75 -22.11 -15.36
C GLY A 95 -25.36 -22.24 -15.97
N LYS A 96 -24.86 -21.21 -16.67
CA LYS A 96 -23.45 -21.12 -17.07
C LYS A 96 -22.54 -21.13 -15.83
N PRO A 97 -21.36 -21.79 -15.90
CA PRO A 97 -20.46 -21.89 -14.77
C PRO A 97 -19.81 -20.54 -14.46
N TRP A 98 -19.49 -20.32 -13.19
CA TRP A 98 -18.59 -19.25 -12.79
C TRP A 98 -17.19 -19.48 -13.39
N PRO A 99 -16.44 -18.41 -13.67
CA PRO A 99 -15.08 -18.53 -14.16
C PRO A 99 -14.20 -19.21 -13.10
N ASP A 100 -13.29 -20.07 -13.55
CA ASP A 100 -12.33 -20.69 -12.67
C ASP A 100 -11.16 -19.75 -12.33
N LEU A 101 -10.33 -20.16 -11.36
CA LEU A 101 -9.18 -19.36 -10.94
C LEU A 101 -8.19 -19.11 -12.09
N GLU A 102 -8.01 -20.08 -13.00
CA GLU A 102 -7.05 -19.98 -14.09
C GLU A 102 -7.54 -18.98 -15.16
N GLN A 103 -8.83 -19.00 -15.48
CA GLN A 103 -9.48 -18.03 -16.36
C GLN A 103 -9.34 -16.61 -15.81
N ILE A 104 -9.55 -16.41 -14.51
CA ILE A 104 -9.33 -15.10 -13.88
C ILE A 104 -7.86 -14.70 -13.98
N LEU A 105 -6.92 -15.58 -13.63
CA LEU A 105 -5.48 -15.26 -13.70
C LEU A 105 -5.03 -14.91 -15.13
N ASN A 106 -5.52 -15.63 -16.13
CA ASN A 106 -5.25 -15.36 -17.54
C ASN A 106 -5.86 -14.02 -17.99
N PHE A 107 -7.08 -13.72 -17.55
CA PHE A 107 -7.71 -12.43 -17.78
C PHE A 107 -6.88 -11.29 -17.17
N LEU A 108 -6.48 -11.40 -15.91
CA LEU A 108 -5.64 -10.40 -15.23
C LEU A 108 -4.31 -10.19 -15.95
N ALA A 109 -3.65 -11.27 -16.36
CA ALA A 109 -2.42 -11.19 -17.14
C ALA A 109 -2.63 -10.48 -18.49
N SER A 110 -3.77 -10.72 -19.17
CA SER A 110 -4.13 -10.03 -20.41
C SER A 110 -4.36 -8.52 -20.21
N GLN A 111 -4.79 -8.10 -19.02
CA GLN A 111 -4.91 -6.70 -18.61
C GLN A 111 -3.58 -6.10 -18.12
N GLY A 112 -2.50 -6.89 -18.13
CA GLY A 112 -1.18 -6.49 -17.68
C GLY A 112 -0.99 -6.49 -16.16
N ILE A 113 -1.92 -7.09 -15.40
CA ILE A 113 -1.79 -7.27 -13.95
C ILE A 113 -1.01 -8.57 -13.73
N VAL A 114 0.26 -8.44 -13.35
CA VAL A 114 1.21 -9.58 -13.28
C VAL A 114 1.89 -9.70 -11.93
N GLU A 115 1.87 -8.64 -11.11
CA GLU A 115 2.51 -8.59 -9.80
C GLU A 115 1.50 -8.43 -8.66
N GLY A 116 1.85 -8.98 -7.50
CA GLY A 116 1.12 -8.75 -6.26
C GLY A 116 -0.30 -9.33 -6.22
N ILE A 117 -0.61 -10.33 -7.07
CA ILE A 117 -1.92 -10.97 -7.14
C ILE A 117 -2.18 -11.82 -5.89
N ASN A 118 -3.28 -11.53 -5.20
CA ASN A 118 -3.76 -12.27 -4.05
C ASN A 118 -4.71 -13.39 -4.50
N LYS A 119 -4.16 -14.60 -4.66
CA LYS A 119 -4.93 -15.78 -5.07
C LYS A 119 -6.00 -16.18 -4.05
N ASP A 120 -5.74 -15.97 -2.76
CA ASP A 120 -6.69 -16.30 -1.69
C ASP A 120 -7.92 -15.38 -1.75
N ALA A 121 -7.72 -14.09 -2.06
CA ALA A 121 -8.82 -13.16 -2.28
C ALA A 121 -9.69 -13.60 -3.47
N ILE A 122 -9.08 -14.00 -4.59
CA ILE A 122 -9.81 -14.50 -5.75
C ILE A 122 -10.57 -15.79 -5.42
N ALA A 123 -9.94 -16.73 -4.70
CA ALA A 123 -10.59 -17.95 -4.26
C ALA A 123 -11.79 -17.67 -3.33
N GLY A 124 -11.68 -16.68 -2.45
CA GLY A 124 -12.79 -16.21 -1.61
C GLY A 124 -13.96 -15.64 -2.42
N ILE A 125 -13.67 -14.83 -3.44
CA ILE A 125 -14.69 -14.29 -4.36
C ILE A 125 -15.44 -15.42 -5.06
N LEU A 126 -14.72 -16.43 -5.57
CA LEU A 126 -15.30 -17.58 -6.26
C LEU A 126 -16.10 -18.49 -5.32
N ALA A 127 -15.59 -18.74 -4.10
CA ALA A 127 -16.25 -19.58 -3.12
C ALA A 127 -17.56 -18.96 -2.61
N GLU A 128 -17.57 -17.65 -2.38
CA GLU A 128 -18.73 -16.91 -1.92
C GLU A 128 -19.63 -16.43 -3.07
N LYS A 129 -19.23 -16.67 -4.33
CA LYS A 129 -19.90 -16.18 -5.55
C LYS A 129 -20.21 -14.68 -5.48
N LYS A 130 -19.22 -13.92 -5.01
CA LYS A 130 -19.27 -12.46 -4.87
C LYS A 130 -19.17 -11.79 -6.24
N GLY A 131 -20.32 -11.45 -6.80
CA GLY A 131 -20.43 -10.72 -8.06
C GLY A 131 -20.94 -9.30 -7.84
N ARG A 132 -20.81 -8.48 -8.89
CA ARG A 132 -21.32 -7.10 -8.93
C ARG A 132 -20.78 -6.20 -7.81
N GLU A 133 -19.55 -6.44 -7.41
CA GLU A 133 -18.81 -5.58 -6.49
C GLU A 133 -17.32 -5.54 -6.88
N TRP A 134 -16.67 -4.43 -6.57
CA TRP A 134 -15.24 -4.27 -6.82
C TRP A 134 -14.43 -4.88 -5.67
N ASN A 135 -13.62 -5.88 -5.99
CA ASN A 135 -12.79 -6.58 -5.02
C ASN A 135 -11.31 -6.31 -5.26
N LEU A 136 -10.56 -5.96 -4.22
CA LEU A 136 -9.10 -5.82 -4.30
C LEU A 136 -8.45 -7.21 -4.45
N ILE A 137 -7.78 -7.41 -5.58
CA ILE A 137 -7.20 -8.71 -5.96
C ILE A 137 -5.69 -8.63 -6.23
N ALA A 138 -5.13 -7.43 -6.40
CA ALA A 138 -3.67 -7.27 -6.49
C ALA A 138 -3.19 -5.97 -5.84
N SER A 139 -1.98 -5.99 -5.30
CA SER A 139 -1.33 -4.81 -4.71
C SER A 139 0.15 -4.78 -5.02
N GLY A 140 0.62 -3.64 -5.53
CA GLY A 140 2.04 -3.37 -5.76
C GLY A 140 2.80 -3.22 -4.44
N THR A 141 4.12 -3.29 -4.53
CA THR A 141 5.04 -3.01 -3.42
C THR A 141 5.55 -1.57 -3.54
N PRO A 142 5.29 -0.67 -2.58
CA PRO A 142 5.76 0.71 -2.67
C PRO A 142 7.28 0.79 -2.56
N ALA A 143 7.88 1.77 -3.22
CA ALA A 143 9.29 2.09 -3.04
C ALA A 143 9.52 2.72 -1.66
N ALA A 144 10.68 2.43 -1.06
CA ALA A 144 11.11 3.02 0.20
C ALA A 144 12.41 3.80 -0.02
N ASP A 145 12.38 5.11 0.11
CA ASP A 145 13.56 5.95 -0.02
C ASP A 145 14.56 5.66 1.10
N GLY A 146 15.85 5.75 0.75
CA GLY A 146 16.95 5.66 1.70
C GLY A 146 17.02 6.89 2.59
N LYS A 147 17.61 6.72 3.77
CA LYS A 147 17.81 7.81 4.73
C LYS A 147 19.08 8.56 4.40
N ASP A 148 19.01 9.89 4.44
CA ASP A 148 20.19 10.76 4.32
C ASP A 148 21.19 10.44 5.45
N ALA A 149 22.48 10.63 5.16
CA ALA A 149 23.50 10.61 6.18
C ALA A 149 23.30 11.80 7.13
N ASP A 150 23.55 11.57 8.41
CA ASP A 150 23.40 12.58 9.46
C ASP A 150 24.69 12.72 10.27
N ILE A 151 24.91 13.87 10.89
CA ILE A 151 26.09 14.14 11.71
C ILE A 151 25.65 14.30 13.17
N ASP A 152 25.94 13.30 13.98
CA ASP A 152 25.72 13.31 15.42
C ASP A 152 26.92 13.92 16.15
N TYR A 153 26.75 15.14 16.63
CA TYR A 153 27.78 15.86 17.38
C TYR A 153 27.86 15.32 18.81
N LYS A 154 29.05 14.83 19.20
CA LYS A 154 29.31 14.25 20.52
C LYS A 154 29.80 15.28 21.54
N VAL A 155 29.80 16.55 21.15
CA VAL A 155 30.24 17.69 21.96
C VAL A 155 29.08 18.66 22.10
N GLN A 156 28.92 19.20 23.30
CA GLN A 156 27.96 20.26 23.53
C GLN A 156 28.62 21.59 23.14
N PHE A 157 28.09 22.22 22.09
CA PHE A 157 28.34 23.63 21.85
C PHE A 157 27.65 24.37 22.99
N GLY A 158 28.38 25.25 23.70
CA GLY A 158 27.70 26.13 24.64
C GLY A 158 26.64 26.94 23.91
N SER A 159 25.51 27.12 24.58
CA SER A 159 24.18 27.46 24.06
C SER A 159 24.17 28.44 22.87
N SER A 160 24.28 27.90 21.65
CA SER A 160 23.72 28.46 20.43
C SER A 160 23.74 27.35 19.37
N ARG A 161 22.58 26.73 19.11
CA ARG A 161 22.40 25.98 17.86
C ARG A 161 22.51 27.02 16.73
N PRO A 162 23.22 26.75 15.62
CA PRO A 162 23.10 27.59 14.44
C PRO A 162 21.63 27.59 14.02
N MET A 163 20.94 28.72 14.21
CA MET A 163 19.63 28.95 13.63
C MET A 163 19.86 29.13 12.12
N GLU A 164 18.98 28.57 11.30
CA GLU A 164 19.00 28.67 9.84
C GLU A 164 19.17 30.13 9.40
N GLU A 165 19.99 30.36 8.37
CA GLU A 165 20.27 31.69 7.83
C GLU A 165 18.98 32.31 7.26
N ASP A 166 18.56 33.46 7.80
CA ASP A 166 17.55 34.30 7.15
C ASP A 166 18.10 34.88 5.82
N GLU A 167 17.20 35.13 4.86
CA GLU A 167 17.46 35.58 3.47
C GLU A 167 18.27 36.89 3.31
N SER A 168 18.71 37.52 4.40
CA SER A 168 19.50 38.76 4.40
C SER A 168 20.96 38.59 4.90
N GLY A 169 21.41 37.35 5.17
CA GLY A 169 22.84 37.05 5.38
C GLY A 169 23.48 37.77 6.58
N ARG A 170 22.70 38.26 7.54
CA ARG A 170 23.20 38.83 8.79
C ARG A 170 23.09 37.80 9.91
N VAL A 171 24.19 37.08 10.13
CA VAL A 171 24.39 36.24 11.30
C VAL A 171 24.64 37.15 12.50
N ASP A 172 23.77 37.12 13.52
CA ASP A 172 23.96 37.88 14.75
C ASP A 172 25.08 37.22 15.57
N LEU A 173 26.31 37.72 15.42
CA LEU A 173 27.55 37.19 16.04
C LEU A 173 27.66 37.44 17.57
N LYS A 174 26.54 37.58 18.27
CA LYS A 174 26.49 37.96 19.70
C LYS A 174 26.38 36.79 20.69
N SER A 175 26.62 35.56 20.25
CA SER A 175 26.46 34.36 21.10
C SER A 175 27.72 33.47 21.12
N LEU A 176 28.90 34.06 21.30
CA LEU A 176 30.18 33.33 21.39
C LEU A 176 30.90 33.59 22.73
N SER A 177 30.34 33.11 23.84
CA SER A 177 31.04 33.10 25.13
C SER A 177 30.86 31.80 25.88
N SER A 178 30.99 30.67 25.18
CA SER A 178 31.14 29.38 25.83
C SER A 178 32.38 28.71 25.26
N ILE A 179 33.44 28.70 26.07
CA ILE A 179 34.67 27.99 25.79
C ILE A 179 34.35 26.49 25.94
N THR A 180 34.46 25.73 24.85
CA THR A 180 34.32 24.27 24.88
C THR A 180 35.73 23.69 24.76
N ILE A 181 36.32 23.30 25.88
CA ILE A 181 37.64 22.65 25.90
C ILE A 181 37.46 21.18 25.51
N VAL A 182 38.29 20.72 24.57
CA VAL A 182 38.42 19.32 24.18
C VAL A 182 39.86 18.87 24.34
N ILE A 183 40.05 17.60 24.69
CA ILE A 183 41.38 16.96 24.79
C ILE A 183 41.69 16.24 23.49
N LYS A 184 42.97 15.98 23.20
CA LYS A 184 43.45 15.18 22.07
C LYS A 184 42.79 13.80 22.05
N ASN A 185 42.45 13.34 20.84
CA ASN A 185 41.73 12.10 20.54
C ASN A 185 40.28 12.05 21.03
N GLN A 186 39.72 13.17 21.52
CA GLN A 186 38.31 13.23 21.89
C GLN A 186 37.42 13.14 20.65
N LEU A 187 36.37 12.32 20.72
CA LEU A 187 35.35 12.22 19.69
C LEU A 187 34.50 13.50 19.65
N LEU A 188 34.48 14.15 18.50
CA LEU A 188 33.78 15.42 18.28
C LEU A 188 32.44 15.21 17.57
N ALA A 189 32.43 14.35 16.55
CA ALA A 189 31.22 14.03 15.78
C ALA A 189 31.30 12.61 15.22
N GLU A 190 30.13 12.01 15.02
CA GLU A 190 29.95 10.72 14.38
C GLU A 190 28.98 10.87 13.20
N LYS A 191 29.35 10.34 12.04
CA LYS A 191 28.48 10.29 10.87
C LYS A 191 27.63 9.04 10.95
N ILE A 192 26.32 9.23 10.97
CA ILE A 192 25.33 8.20 10.71
C ILE A 192 25.29 8.00 9.18
N PRO A 193 25.70 6.84 8.65
CA PRO A 193 25.74 6.63 7.20
C PRO A 193 24.37 6.76 6.56
N LEU A 194 24.35 7.20 5.31
CA LEU A 194 23.16 7.10 4.45
C LEU A 194 22.75 5.64 4.27
N THR A 195 21.50 5.42 3.86
CA THR A 195 21.05 4.11 3.40
C THR A 195 20.68 4.13 1.93
N GLU A 196 20.80 2.97 1.28
CA GLU A 196 20.17 2.75 -0.02
C GLU A 196 18.65 2.74 0.14
N GLY A 197 17.94 3.13 -0.93
CA GLY A 197 16.50 2.93 -1.04
C GLY A 197 16.18 1.51 -1.51
N VAL A 198 14.96 1.07 -1.31
CA VAL A 198 14.43 -0.20 -1.81
C VAL A 198 13.40 0.10 -2.90
N ASP A 199 13.70 -0.30 -4.13
CA ASP A 199 12.81 -0.16 -5.26
C ASP A 199 11.47 -0.86 -5.00
N GLY A 200 10.39 -0.21 -5.43
CA GLY A 200 9.05 -0.77 -5.45
C GLY A 200 8.69 -1.37 -6.80
N ILE A 201 7.50 -1.97 -6.89
CA ILE A 201 6.93 -2.51 -8.11
C ILE A 201 5.42 -2.31 -8.13
N THR A 202 4.89 -1.79 -9.24
CA THR A 202 3.45 -1.67 -9.49
C THR A 202 2.81 -3.03 -9.78
N VAL A 203 1.47 -3.12 -9.77
CA VAL A 203 0.75 -4.35 -10.17
C VAL A 203 1.00 -4.74 -11.63
N LYS A 204 1.47 -3.79 -12.45
CA LYS A 204 1.87 -4.01 -13.85
C LYS A 204 3.31 -4.48 -14.03
N GLY A 205 4.06 -4.67 -12.95
CA GLY A 205 5.48 -5.02 -13.01
C GLY A 205 6.41 -3.86 -13.33
N ALA A 206 5.91 -2.62 -13.40
CA ALA A 206 6.77 -1.45 -13.58
C ALA A 206 7.49 -1.12 -12.26
N VAL A 207 8.82 -0.99 -12.32
CA VAL A 207 9.68 -0.67 -11.18
C VAL A 207 9.49 0.80 -10.78
N ILE A 208 9.28 1.04 -9.49
CA ILE A 208 9.24 2.36 -8.87
C ILE A 208 10.61 2.59 -8.23
N LYS A 209 11.42 3.47 -8.80
CA LYS A 209 12.77 3.71 -8.31
C LYS A 209 12.77 4.42 -6.97
N ALA A 210 13.43 3.83 -5.99
CA ALA A 210 13.70 4.49 -4.72
C ALA A 210 14.90 5.42 -4.84
N LYS A 211 14.89 6.47 -4.03
CA LYS A 211 16.02 7.39 -3.94
C LYS A 211 17.01 6.87 -2.91
N LYS A 212 18.29 6.95 -3.26
CA LYS A 212 19.38 6.80 -2.30
C LYS A 212 19.42 8.02 -1.38
N GLY A 213 19.70 7.80 -0.10
CA GLY A 213 19.94 8.89 0.85
C GLY A 213 21.10 9.78 0.40
N ARG A 214 21.00 11.09 0.65
CA ARG A 214 22.07 12.05 0.39
C ARG A 214 23.22 11.82 1.35
N ASP A 215 24.44 11.91 0.85
CA ASP A 215 25.61 11.80 1.71
C ASP A 215 25.94 13.11 2.42
N ALA A 216 26.58 12.99 3.57
CA ALA A 216 27.06 14.10 4.39
C ALA A 216 28.54 13.89 4.70
N HIS A 217 29.32 14.97 4.68
CA HIS A 217 30.73 14.93 5.05
C HIS A 217 30.90 15.33 6.52
N LEU A 218 31.85 14.70 7.21
CA LEU A 218 32.24 15.15 8.54
C LEU A 218 32.75 16.60 8.47
N PRO A 219 32.43 17.44 9.47
CA PRO A 219 32.80 18.85 9.51
C PRO A 219 34.28 19.03 9.89
N THR A 220 35.20 18.50 9.09
CA THR A 220 36.64 18.49 9.38
C THR A 220 37.29 19.86 9.17
N GLY A 221 37.82 20.44 10.26
CA GLY A 221 38.61 21.66 10.28
C GLY A 221 40.00 21.47 10.91
N ALA A 222 40.72 22.56 11.15
CA ALA A 222 42.08 22.52 11.70
C ALA A 222 42.10 21.97 13.13
N GLY A 223 43.10 21.16 13.48
CA GLY A 223 43.15 20.53 14.80
C GLY A 223 42.15 19.37 14.98
N THR A 224 41.52 18.91 13.90
CA THR A 224 40.67 17.71 13.86
C THR A 224 41.09 16.75 12.76
N GLU A 225 40.76 15.47 12.92
CA GLU A 225 41.04 14.41 11.95
C GLU A 225 39.86 13.44 11.88
N ALA A 226 39.47 13.06 10.66
CA ALA A 226 38.47 12.01 10.44
C ALA A 226 39.14 10.63 10.52
N SER A 227 38.44 9.64 11.06
CA SER A 227 38.87 8.24 11.02
C SER A 227 38.99 7.73 9.58
N GLU A 228 39.75 6.65 9.37
CA GLU A 228 39.97 6.05 8.04
C GLU A 228 38.67 5.64 7.34
N ASP A 229 37.67 5.20 8.11
CA ASP A 229 36.33 4.85 7.61
C ASP A 229 35.46 6.07 7.29
N GLY A 230 35.91 7.29 7.62
CA GLY A 230 35.19 8.54 7.44
C GLY A 230 33.94 8.69 8.32
N LEU A 231 33.81 7.88 9.38
CA LEU A 231 32.62 7.87 10.24
C LEU A 231 32.78 8.66 11.53
N ARG A 232 34.00 8.93 11.98
CA ARG A 232 34.24 9.64 13.25
C ARG A 232 35.21 10.78 13.07
N LEU A 233 34.95 11.90 13.73
CA LEU A 233 35.84 13.05 13.78
C LEU A 233 36.42 13.19 15.18
N HIS A 234 37.75 13.23 15.27
CA HIS A 234 38.47 13.37 16.54
C HIS A 234 39.29 14.67 16.56
N SER A 235 39.55 15.19 17.75
CA SER A 235 40.59 16.20 17.96
C SER A 235 41.99 15.58 17.86
N ILE A 236 42.95 16.32 17.31
CA ILE A 236 44.37 15.88 17.27
C ILE A 236 45.26 16.63 18.28
N ILE A 237 44.70 17.66 18.91
CA ILE A 237 45.35 18.49 19.93
C ILE A 237 44.37 18.83 21.06
N ASP A 238 44.91 19.25 22.21
CA ASP A 238 44.14 19.88 23.27
C ASP A 238 43.83 21.33 22.89
N GLY A 239 42.62 21.82 23.18
CA GLY A 239 42.30 23.22 22.90
C GLY A 239 40.81 23.56 22.96
N ASN A 240 40.50 24.78 22.53
CA ASN A 240 39.14 25.29 22.43
C ASN A 240 38.52 24.89 21.08
N LEU A 241 37.33 24.30 21.13
CA LEU A 241 36.54 23.91 19.96
C LEU A 241 35.79 25.11 19.39
N VAL A 242 35.94 25.34 18.08
CA VAL A 242 35.32 26.46 17.34
C VAL A 242 34.63 25.92 16.09
N LEU A 243 33.34 26.22 15.92
CA LEU A 243 32.62 26.01 14.67
C LEU A 243 32.82 27.23 13.76
N LYS A 244 33.52 27.05 12.62
CA LYS A 244 33.78 28.12 11.66
C LYS A 244 33.63 27.61 10.23
N GLY A 245 32.75 28.25 9.45
CA GLY A 245 32.48 27.89 8.06
C GLY A 245 31.93 26.46 7.90
N GLY A 246 31.07 26.03 8.82
CA GLY A 246 30.50 24.68 8.84
C GLY A 246 31.49 23.57 9.25
N LYS A 247 32.67 23.92 9.75
CA LYS A 247 33.72 22.98 10.15
C LYS A 247 34.12 23.16 11.61
N LEU A 248 34.46 22.07 12.27
CA LEU A 248 34.99 22.06 13.63
C LEU A 248 36.50 22.23 13.61
N HIS A 249 36.97 23.22 14.35
CA HIS A 249 38.39 23.49 14.54
C HIS A 249 38.72 23.40 16.03
N VAL A 250 39.89 22.85 16.36
CA VAL A 250 40.45 22.92 17.71
C VAL A 250 41.61 23.89 17.67
N VAL A 251 41.54 24.94 18.49
CA VAL A 251 42.56 25.98 18.58
C VAL A 251 43.28 25.85 19.93
N PRO A 252 44.62 25.80 19.97
CA PRO A 252 45.36 25.76 21.23
C PRO A 252 44.96 26.91 22.15
N VAL A 253 44.72 26.63 23.43
CA VAL A 253 44.49 27.67 24.45
C VAL A 253 45.84 28.00 25.07
N PHE A 254 46.23 29.27 25.01
CA PHE A 254 47.40 29.79 25.70
C PHE A 254 46.93 30.44 27.00
N GLU A 255 47.45 29.96 28.13
CA GLU A 255 47.31 30.64 29.41
C GLU A 255 48.21 31.88 29.38
N VAL A 256 47.59 33.06 29.51
CA VAL A 256 48.34 34.30 29.70
C VAL A 256 48.50 34.47 31.20
N ASP A 257 49.67 34.07 31.73
CA ASP A 257 50.10 34.49 33.06
C ASP A 257 50.37 36.00 33.01
N GLY A 258 49.36 36.79 33.33
CA GLY A 258 49.43 38.24 33.38
C GLY A 258 48.72 38.73 34.64
N ASP A 259 49.51 39.17 35.61
CA ASP A 259 49.07 40.07 36.67
C ASP A 259 48.33 41.25 36.00
N VAL A 260 47.04 41.40 36.33
CA VAL A 260 46.24 42.54 35.88
C VAL A 260 46.48 43.68 36.86
N ASP A 261 47.52 44.46 36.59
CA ASP A 261 47.81 45.70 37.32
C ASP A 261 46.78 46.81 36.99
#